data_AF-A0A371M3T3-F1
#
_entry.id   AF-A0A371M3T3-F1
#
_cell.length_a   1.000
_cell.length_b   1.000
_cell.length_c   1.000
_cell.angle_alpha   90.00
_cell.angle_beta   90.00
_cell.angle_gamma   90.00
#
_symmetry.space_group_name_H-M   'P 1'
#
loop_
_entity.id
_entity.type
_entity.pdbx_description
1 polymer ?
#
loop_
_entity_poly.entity_id
_entity_poly.type
_entity_poly.pdbx_seq_one_letter_code
_entity_poly.pdbx_strand_id
1 'polypeptide(L)'
;MSAQSLYARIGGREAVEAVVSDFYDRVLADDSVAHYFDDIDMVEQRAHQVKFISAVAGGPVEYDGADMRAAHDHLDLSGEDFDAIAEHLAAALDENGVAPEDADAILDEVAALRAPILGQ
;
A
#
# COMPACT_ATOMS: atom_id res chain seq x y z
N MET A 1 5.46 21.25 20.75
CA MET A 1 4.57 20.08 20.77
C MET A 1 5.02 19.19 19.63
N SER A 2 5.44 17.96 19.91
CA SER A 2 5.81 17.03 18.84
C SER A 2 4.56 16.71 18.05
N ALA A 3 4.54 16.99 16.76
CA ALA A 3 3.48 16.54 15.88
C ALA A 3 3.40 15.02 15.99
N GLN A 4 2.23 14.48 16.30
CA GLN A 4 2.00 13.03 16.28
C GLN A 4 2.23 12.54 14.84
N SER A 5 2.97 11.45 14.65
CA SER A 5 3.19 10.89 13.30
C SER A 5 1.85 10.50 12.68
N LEU A 6 1.78 10.52 11.35
CA LEU A 6 0.59 10.10 10.59
C LEU A 6 0.14 8.68 11.01
N TYR A 7 1.08 7.76 11.24
CA TYR A 7 0.86 6.42 11.78
C TYR A 7 0.11 6.45 13.12
N ALA A 8 0.50 7.32 14.04
CA ALA A 8 -0.19 7.43 15.32
C ALA A 8 -1.56 8.15 15.20
N ARG A 9 -1.73 9.03 14.20
CA ARG A 9 -3.03 9.69 13.91
C ARG A 9 -4.07 8.72 13.35
N ILE A 10 -3.66 7.81 12.47
CA ILE A 10 -4.57 6.83 11.85
C ILE A 10 -4.94 5.67 12.79
N GLY A 11 -4.37 5.60 14.00
CA GLY A 11 -4.67 4.54 14.98
C GLY A 11 -3.57 3.49 15.14
N GLY A 12 -2.41 3.68 14.51
CA GLY A 12 -1.24 2.81 14.64
C GLY A 12 -1.44 1.44 14.02
N ARG A 13 -0.80 0.42 14.61
CA ARG A 13 -0.67 -0.92 14.01
C ARG A 13 -2.01 -1.56 13.70
N GLU A 14 -2.95 -1.50 14.64
CA GLU A 14 -4.25 -2.18 14.50
C GLU A 14 -5.06 -1.60 13.32
N ALA A 15 -5.02 -0.28 13.14
CA ALA A 15 -5.67 0.36 12.01
C ALA A 15 -5.00 0.00 10.68
N VAL A 16 -3.65 -0.02 10.64
CA VAL A 16 -2.92 -0.44 9.43
C VAL A 16 -3.20 -1.91 9.09
N GLU A 17 -3.25 -2.80 10.08
CA GLU A 17 -3.59 -4.21 9.88
C GLU A 17 -5.00 -4.38 9.29
N ALA A 18 -5.98 -3.60 9.77
CA ALA A 18 -7.33 -3.61 9.24
C ALA A 18 -7.40 -3.09 7.80
N VAL A 19 -6.75 -1.96 7.50
CA VAL A 19 -6.64 -1.41 6.14
C VAL A 19 -5.99 -2.41 5.20
N VAL A 20 -4.88 -3.04 5.58
CA VAL A 20 -4.18 -4.00 4.72
C VAL A 20 -5.01 -5.25 4.47
N SER A 21 -5.77 -5.72 5.48
CA SER A 21 -6.69 -6.83 5.28
C SER A 21 -7.75 -6.49 4.23
N ASP A 22 -8.45 -5.37 4.40
CA ASP A 22 -9.51 -4.94 3.47
C ASP A 22 -8.96 -4.65 2.07
N PHE A 23 -7.79 -4.02 2.00
CA PHE A 23 -7.08 -3.78 0.74
C PHE A 23 -6.84 -5.07 -0.06
N TYR A 24 -6.28 -6.10 0.56
CA TYR A 24 -6.03 -7.35 -0.15
C TYR A 24 -7.30 -8.15 -0.43
N ASP A 25 -8.33 -8.03 0.41
CA ASP A 25 -9.63 -8.65 0.11
C ASP A 25 -10.25 -8.05 -1.16
N ARG A 26 -10.04 -6.74 -1.42
CA ARG A 26 -10.44 -6.07 -2.67
C ARG A 26 -9.57 -6.47 -3.86
N VAL A 27 -8.24 -6.43 -3.70
CA VAL A 27 -7.29 -6.81 -4.77
C VAL A 27 -7.52 -8.25 -5.25
N LEU A 28 -7.74 -9.18 -4.32
CA LEU A 28 -7.99 -10.58 -4.66
C LEU A 28 -9.39 -10.84 -5.23
N ALA A 29 -10.30 -9.88 -5.13
CA ALA A 29 -11.63 -9.92 -5.75
C ALA A 29 -11.68 -9.23 -7.12
N ASP A 30 -10.60 -8.58 -7.54
CA ASP A 30 -10.48 -7.88 -8.83
C ASP A 30 -9.70 -8.75 -9.83
N ASP A 31 -10.43 -9.34 -10.78
CA ASP A 31 -9.87 -10.21 -11.82
C ASP A 31 -8.76 -9.53 -12.66
N SER A 32 -8.71 -8.20 -12.72
CA SER A 32 -7.68 -7.48 -13.46
C SER A 32 -6.29 -7.57 -12.81
N VAL A 33 -6.21 -7.70 -11.48
CA VAL A 33 -4.95 -7.67 -10.73
C VAL A 33 -4.74 -8.89 -9.82
N ALA A 34 -5.78 -9.67 -9.51
CA ALA A 34 -5.70 -10.82 -8.62
C ALA A 34 -4.68 -11.87 -9.09
N HIS A 35 -4.54 -12.06 -10.40
CA HIS A 35 -3.65 -13.04 -11.00
C HIS A 35 -2.16 -12.81 -10.69
N TYR A 36 -1.74 -11.59 -10.33
CA TYR A 36 -0.37 -11.32 -9.87
C TYR A 36 -0.06 -11.96 -8.51
N PHE A 37 -1.09 -12.41 -7.79
CA PHE A 37 -0.99 -12.94 -6.42
C PHE A 37 -1.27 -14.44 -6.32
N ASP A 38 -1.53 -15.14 -7.42
CA ASP A 38 -1.94 -16.56 -7.44
C ASP A 38 -0.91 -17.51 -6.78
N ASP A 39 0.38 -17.21 -6.93
CA ASP A 39 1.49 -18.00 -6.39
C ASP A 39 2.16 -17.34 -5.17
N ILE A 40 1.52 -16.32 -4.58
CA ILE A 40 2.07 -15.56 -3.46
C ILE A 40 1.51 -16.07 -2.12
N ASP A 41 2.38 -16.20 -1.11
CA ASP A 41 1.93 -16.41 0.27
C ASP A 41 1.27 -15.11 0.79
N MET A 42 -0.06 -15.08 0.76
CA MET A 42 -0.83 -13.91 1.16
C MET A 42 -0.73 -13.57 2.64
N VAL A 43 -0.31 -14.51 3.50
CA VAL A 43 -0.04 -14.20 4.92
C VAL A 43 1.24 -13.39 5.04
N GLU A 44 2.31 -13.83 4.37
CA GLU A 44 3.58 -13.09 4.34
C GLU A 44 3.42 -11.74 3.64
N GLN A 45 2.68 -11.71 2.53
CA GLN A 45 2.44 -10.49 1.76
C GLN A 45 1.66 -9.43 2.56
N ARG A 46 0.60 -9.81 3.27
CA ARG A 46 -0.13 -8.90 4.18
C ARG A 46 0.79 -8.38 5.29
N ALA A 47 1.60 -9.24 5.90
CA ALA A 47 2.54 -8.83 6.94
C ALA A 47 3.61 -7.86 6.42
N HIS A 48 4.08 -8.04 5.19
CA HIS A 48 5.00 -7.13 4.53
C HIS A 48 4.33 -5.78 4.23
N GLN A 49 3.12 -5.80 3.69
CA GLN A 49 2.36 -4.58 3.37
C GLN A 49 2.04 -3.76 4.63
N VAL A 50 1.74 -4.39 5.77
CA VAL A 50 1.56 -3.68 7.05
C VAL A 50 2.82 -2.91 7.44
N LYS A 51 4.00 -3.52 7.27
CA LYS A 51 5.28 -2.83 7.54
C LYS A 51 5.48 -1.67 6.58
N PHE A 52 5.18 -1.85 5.31
CA PHE A 52 5.29 -0.82 4.27
C PHE A 52 4.36 0.37 4.54
N ILE A 53 3.06 0.15 4.75
CA ILE A 53 2.11 1.24 5.04
C ILE A 53 2.44 1.91 6.38
N SER A 54 2.89 1.16 7.38
CA SER A 54 3.37 1.75 8.64
C SER A 54 4.58 2.66 8.42
N ALA A 55 5.48 2.32 7.49
CA ALA A 55 6.62 3.13 7.10
C ALA A 55 6.18 4.43 6.41
N VAL A 56 5.37 4.30 5.36
CA VAL A 56 4.78 5.39 4.58
C VAL A 56 4.03 6.38 5.45
N ALA A 57 3.28 5.89 6.45
CA ALA A 57 2.58 6.73 7.42
C ALA A 57 3.54 7.46 8.41
N GLY A 58 4.82 7.62 8.10
CA GLY A 58 5.79 8.27 9.00
C GLY A 58 6.28 7.36 10.13
N GLY A 59 6.33 6.05 9.88
CA GLY A 59 7.07 5.10 10.70
C GLY A 59 8.60 5.21 10.46
N PRO A 60 9.44 4.57 11.29
CA PRO A 60 10.89 4.74 11.27
C PRO A 60 11.61 3.98 10.13
N VAL A 61 10.91 3.63 9.05
CA VAL A 61 11.41 2.76 7.99
C VAL A 61 11.54 3.59 6.71
N GLU A 62 12.77 3.76 6.25
CA GLU A 62 13.03 4.29 4.91
C GLU A 62 12.84 3.15 3.90
N TYR A 63 12.11 3.41 2.83
CA TYR A 63 11.94 2.47 1.74
C TYR A 63 12.61 3.03 0.49
N ASP A 64 13.44 2.21 -0.17
CA ASP A 64 14.18 2.58 -1.37
C ASP A 64 13.37 2.25 -2.62
N GLY A 65 13.32 3.17 -3.59
CA GLY A 65 12.73 2.93 -4.91
C GLY A 65 13.43 1.82 -5.70
N ALA A 66 14.70 1.53 -5.44
CA ALA A 66 15.42 0.40 -6.01
C ALA A 66 14.91 -0.94 -5.48
N ASP A 67 14.55 -1.03 -4.20
CA ASP A 67 13.92 -2.23 -3.62
C ASP A 67 12.53 -2.45 -4.22
N MET A 68 11.74 -1.38 -4.39
CA MET A 68 10.45 -1.43 -5.07
C MET A 68 10.59 -1.85 -6.53
N ARG A 69 11.57 -1.32 -7.27
CA ARG A 69 11.83 -1.78 -8.63
C ARG A 69 12.18 -3.26 -8.66
N ALA A 70 13.16 -3.69 -7.86
CA ALA A 70 13.61 -5.09 -7.85
C ALA A 70 12.46 -6.06 -7.48
N ALA A 71 11.58 -5.66 -6.56
CA ALA A 71 10.41 -6.44 -6.19
C ALA A 71 9.39 -6.60 -7.33
N HIS A 72 9.26 -5.64 -8.24
CA HIS A 72 8.23 -5.63 -9.29
C HIS A 72 8.78 -5.83 -10.72
N ASP A 73 10.09 -5.80 -10.93
CA ASP A 73 10.76 -5.87 -12.26
C ASP A 73 10.46 -7.15 -13.05
N HIS A 74 10.05 -8.21 -12.36
CA HIS A 74 9.67 -9.48 -12.97
C HIS A 74 8.19 -9.54 -13.41
N LEU A 75 7.41 -8.49 -13.13
CA LEU A 75 6.01 -8.36 -13.45
C LEU A 75 5.84 -7.42 -14.65
N ASP A 76 4.99 -7.79 -15.61
CA ASP A 76 4.63 -6.92 -16.75
C ASP A 76 3.49 -5.99 -16.33
N LEU A 77 3.80 -5.03 -15.44
CA LEU A 77 2.82 -4.09 -14.89
C LEU A 77 2.57 -2.92 -15.84
N SER A 78 1.30 -2.65 -16.10
CA SER A 78 0.84 -1.46 -16.78
C SER A 78 0.52 -0.33 -15.80
N GLY A 79 0.30 0.87 -16.34
CA GLY A 79 -0.21 1.98 -15.54
C GLY A 79 -1.60 1.70 -14.96
N GLU A 80 -2.43 0.94 -15.68
CA GLU A 80 -3.79 0.59 -15.25
C GLU A 80 -3.75 -0.37 -14.04
N ASP A 81 -2.80 -1.29 -13.99
CA ASP A 81 -2.61 -2.20 -12.84
C ASP A 81 -2.22 -1.41 -11.59
N PHE A 82 -1.29 -0.45 -11.72
CA PHE A 82 -0.91 0.41 -10.62
C PHE A 82 -2.08 1.25 -10.12
N ASP A 83 -2.83 1.85 -11.05
CA ASP A 83 -3.94 2.73 -10.72
C ASP A 83 -5.05 1.91 -10.02
N ALA A 84 -5.34 0.68 -10.45
CA ALA A 84 -6.27 -0.22 -9.77
C ALA A 84 -5.82 -0.56 -8.33
N ILE A 85 -4.55 -0.90 -8.13
CA ILE A 85 -3.99 -1.13 -6.79
C ILE A 85 -4.13 0.11 -5.88
N ALA A 86 -3.84 1.30 -6.41
CA ALA A 86 -3.98 2.55 -5.67
C ALA A 86 -5.45 2.86 -5.31
N GLU A 87 -6.39 2.60 -6.22
CA GLU A 87 -7.83 2.75 -5.99
C GLU A 87 -8.32 1.80 -4.89
N HIS A 88 -7.88 0.54 -4.88
CA HIS A 88 -8.23 -0.41 -3.83
C HIS A 88 -7.69 0.01 -2.46
N LEU A 89 -6.47 0.55 -2.41
CA LEU A 89 -5.89 1.09 -1.18
C LEU A 89 -6.68 2.32 -0.68
N ALA A 90 -7.04 3.24 -1.58
CA ALA A 90 -7.85 4.41 -1.24
C ALA A 90 -9.21 3.99 -0.66
N ALA A 91 -9.88 3.02 -1.28
CA ALA A 91 -11.15 2.49 -0.79
C ALA A 91 -11.02 1.80 0.57
N ALA A 92 -9.92 1.08 0.81
CA ALA A 92 -9.66 0.44 2.10
C ALA A 92 -9.38 1.46 3.20
N LEU A 93 -8.65 2.54 2.91
CA LEU A 93 -8.43 3.64 3.86
C LEU A 93 -9.75 4.31 4.26
N ASP A 94 -10.62 4.59 3.29
CA ASP A 94 -11.94 5.20 3.52
C ASP A 94 -12.86 4.30 4.36
N GLU A 95 -12.99 3.01 4.00
CA GLU A 95 -13.84 2.05 4.72
C GLU A 95 -13.39 1.86 6.18
N ASN A 96 -12.08 1.97 6.43
CA ASN A 96 -11.52 1.89 7.78
C ASN A 96 -11.53 3.23 8.54
N GLY A 97 -12.17 4.27 7.98
CA GLY A 97 -12.39 5.54 8.66
C GLY A 97 -11.14 6.41 8.80
N VAL A 98 -10.13 6.22 7.95
CA VAL A 98 -8.98 7.12 7.88
C VAL A 98 -9.45 8.47 7.35
N ALA A 99 -9.05 9.56 8.03
CA ALA A 99 -9.44 10.90 7.61
C ALA A 99 -8.93 11.18 6.17
N PRO A 100 -9.70 11.89 5.31
CA PRO A 100 -9.31 12.13 3.92
C PRO A 100 -7.91 12.73 3.77
N GLU A 101 -7.58 13.72 4.60
CA GLU A 101 -6.25 14.35 4.64
C GLU A 101 -5.09 13.38 4.97
N ASP A 102 -5.38 12.32 5.73
CA ASP A 102 -4.41 11.30 6.11
C ASP A 102 -4.31 10.19 5.06
N ALA A 103 -5.44 9.85 4.43
CA ALA A 103 -5.47 8.95 3.29
C ALA A 103 -4.72 9.55 2.09
N ASP A 104 -4.97 10.82 1.78
CA ASP A 104 -4.28 11.56 0.70
C ASP A 104 -2.76 11.55 0.93
N ALA A 105 -2.31 11.81 2.16
CA ALA A 105 -0.88 11.77 2.49
C ALA A 105 -0.24 10.39 2.28
N ILE A 106 -0.95 9.29 2.58
CA ILE A 106 -0.48 7.92 2.32
C ILE A 106 -0.45 7.65 0.81
N LEU A 107 -1.50 8.05 0.08
CA LEU A 107 -1.63 7.82 -1.35
C LEU A 107 -0.60 8.62 -2.16
N ASP A 108 -0.23 9.83 -1.72
CA ASP A 108 0.82 10.62 -2.35
C ASP A 108 2.19 9.92 -2.29
N GLU A 109 2.52 9.32 -1.15
CA GLU A 109 3.76 8.54 -0.99
C GLU A 109 3.74 7.26 -1.84
N VAL A 110 2.58 6.58 -1.94
CA VAL A 110 2.42 5.43 -2.84
C VAL A 110 2.56 5.86 -4.30
N ALA A 111 1.94 6.97 -4.70
CA ALA A 111 2.02 7.50 -6.06
C ALA A 111 3.46 7.86 -6.47
N ALA A 112 4.31 8.30 -5.52
CA ALA A 112 5.73 8.54 -5.77
C ALA A 112 6.50 7.27 -6.16
N LEU A 113 6.00 6.08 -5.82
CA LEU A 113 6.60 4.79 -6.18
C LEU A 113 6.14 4.27 -7.56
N ARG A 114 5.26 4.99 -8.25
CA ARG A 114 4.76 4.57 -9.57
C ARG A 114 5.88 4.32 -10.57
N ALA A 115 6.83 5.26 -10.69
CA ALA A 115 7.95 5.12 -11.62
C ALA A 115 8.82 3.88 -11.33
N PRO A 116 9.34 3.66 -10.10
CA PRO A 116 10.12 2.45 -9.81
C PRO A 116 9.32 1.16 -9.96
N ILE A 117 8.04 1.12 -9.58
CA ILE A 117 7.19 -0.08 -9.70
C ILE A 117 6.93 -0.43 -11.18
N LEU A 118 6.68 0.57 -12.03
CA LEU A 118 6.45 0.38 -13.46
C LEU A 118 7.74 0.27 -14.29
N GLY A 119 8.91 0.21 -13.65
CA GLY A 119 10.18 0.09 -14.34
C GLY A 119 10.61 1.34 -15.14
N GLN A 120 10.06 2.53 -14.85
CA GLN A 120 10.29 3.79 -15.60
C GLN A 120 11.45 4.63 -15.09
#